data_AF-Q88LL1-F1
#
_entry.id   AF-Q88LL1-F1
#
_cell.length_a   1.000
_cell.length_b   1.000
_cell.length_c   1.000
_cell.angle_alpha   90.00
_cell.angle_beta   90.00
_cell.angle_gamma   90.00
#
_symmetry.space_group_name_H-M   'P 1'
#
loop_
_entity.id
_entity.type
_entity.pdbx_description
1 polymer ?
#
loop_
_entity_poly.entity_id
_entity_poly.type
_entity_poly.pdbx_seq_one_letter_code
_entity_poly.pdbx_strand_id
1 'polypeptide(L)'
;MGSVAQITICGYPIYETKNYYGRWYFRKKDRVIRIRKKSERNPLIWCAAEAEEMHEEETDYLYTIPGSVLRRRLELDGFNRETLEREFSEYITQQVTRMEELCEADTEWAQTLIPRIAMLQNSNLNDWLQRLKTAFDDGIVNWRWSDCEQNYTDPLLHHWFGHGSFTEEASVHDTGFPCQSLESMAVAMLEILPVDAECTLDITDLIGGGWTNSFEDMIEYNKDFTTFYEVFTTAIMDTQALMSLAPENTTLARLLYANVITAMETYLADTLKKQVLTREAIRRRFVQTNDTFKEKISLQEIFRKLDTLNEGITQAIDTMSFHNLEKTASLYKLVLDTHFPGECMADIKRSVEYRHDIIHRNGKTVQGKLVNVTMTDVQNLIRLIDTTIKHIDKQIKDGLLDEDED
;
A
#
# COMPACT_ATOMS: atom_id res chain seq x y z
N MET A 1 -9.31 18.98 8.51
CA MET A 1 -9.63 18.34 7.22
C MET A 1 -9.08 16.93 7.28
N GLY A 2 -9.78 15.94 6.74
CA GLY A 2 -9.32 14.55 6.70
C GLY A 2 -9.47 14.03 5.28
N SER A 3 -8.66 13.05 4.92
CA SER A 3 -8.71 12.38 3.62
C SER A 3 -9.52 11.09 3.72
N VAL A 4 -10.07 10.61 2.62
CA VAL A 4 -10.93 9.41 2.60
C VAL A 4 -10.35 8.30 1.74
N ALA A 5 -10.60 7.05 2.13
CA ALA A 5 -10.53 5.91 1.24
C ALA A 5 -11.95 5.39 1.00
N GLN A 6 -12.20 4.86 -0.20
CA GLN A 6 -13.56 4.52 -0.61
C GLN A 6 -13.61 3.19 -1.34
N ILE A 7 -14.63 2.40 -1.02
CA ILE A 7 -14.94 1.16 -1.72
C ILE A 7 -16.11 1.42 -2.67
N THR A 8 -15.91 1.02 -3.92
CA THR A 8 -16.91 1.15 -4.98
C THR A 8 -17.10 -0.16 -5.73
N ILE A 9 -18.30 -0.39 -6.26
CA ILE A 9 -18.58 -1.48 -7.19
C ILE A 9 -19.18 -0.85 -8.45
N CYS A 10 -18.48 -0.98 -9.58
CA CYS A 10 -18.74 -0.26 -10.83
C CYS A 10 -18.89 1.26 -10.63
N GLY A 11 -18.08 1.85 -9.74
CA GLY A 11 -18.13 3.27 -9.42
C GLY A 11 -19.27 3.67 -8.48
N TYR A 12 -20.14 2.77 -8.04
CA TYR A 12 -21.13 3.12 -7.02
C TYR A 12 -20.51 3.00 -5.62
N PRO A 13 -20.48 4.08 -4.81
CA PRO A 13 -19.86 4.06 -3.48
C PRO A 13 -20.69 3.23 -2.50
N ILE A 14 -20.02 2.35 -1.75
CA ILE A 14 -20.68 1.52 -0.72
C ILE A 14 -20.10 1.71 0.68
N TYR A 15 -18.87 2.21 0.81
CA TYR A 15 -18.22 2.41 2.10
C TYR A 15 -17.07 3.42 2.01
N GLU A 16 -16.90 4.23 3.04
CA GLU A 16 -15.78 5.13 3.22
C GLU A 16 -15.10 5.02 4.59
N THR A 17 -13.79 5.24 4.61
CA THR A 17 -13.01 5.39 5.84
C THR A 17 -12.22 6.67 5.82
N LYS A 18 -12.12 7.34 6.97
CA LYS A 18 -11.45 8.64 7.11
C LYS A 18 -10.08 8.50 7.74
N ASN A 19 -9.04 9.01 7.07
CA ASN A 19 -7.64 9.06 7.50
C ASN A 19 -6.93 7.70 7.67
N TYR A 20 -7.58 6.60 7.31
CA TYR A 20 -6.99 5.27 7.27
C TYR A 20 -7.74 4.42 6.25
N TYR A 21 -7.19 3.25 5.93
CA TYR A 21 -7.91 2.22 5.17
C TYR A 21 -7.58 0.83 5.71
N GLY A 22 -8.57 -0.05 5.69
CA GLY A 22 -8.36 -1.48 5.72
C GLY A 22 -8.37 -2.02 4.30
N ARG A 23 -7.56 -3.04 4.00
CA ARG A 23 -7.60 -3.69 2.68
C ARG A 23 -8.91 -4.46 2.45
N TRP A 24 -9.67 -4.78 3.50
CA TRP A 24 -10.90 -5.57 3.42
C TRP A 24 -10.65 -6.87 2.61
N TYR A 25 -11.46 -7.17 1.60
CA TYR A 25 -11.24 -8.31 0.71
C TYR A 25 -10.17 -8.10 -0.36
N PHE A 26 -9.54 -6.93 -0.48
CA PHE A 26 -8.46 -6.66 -1.42
C PHE A 26 -7.11 -7.16 -0.89
N ARG A 27 -6.20 -7.47 -1.80
CA ARG A 27 -4.85 -7.98 -1.51
C ARG A 27 -3.78 -7.10 -2.12
N LYS A 28 -2.55 -7.20 -1.63
CA LYS A 28 -1.38 -6.44 -2.14
C LYS A 28 -1.18 -6.57 -3.65
N LYS A 29 -1.47 -7.74 -4.22
CA LYS A 29 -1.39 -7.99 -5.67
C LYS A 29 -2.50 -7.33 -6.51
N ASP A 30 -3.57 -6.87 -5.87
CA ASP A 30 -4.70 -6.22 -6.55
C ASP A 30 -4.44 -4.71 -6.76
N ARG A 31 -3.26 -4.20 -6.37
CA ARG A 31 -2.88 -2.80 -6.55
C ARG A 31 -2.75 -2.44 -8.03
N VAL A 32 -3.29 -1.28 -8.38
CA VAL A 32 -3.24 -0.71 -9.72
C VAL A 32 -2.96 0.79 -9.60
N ILE A 33 -2.05 1.28 -10.43
CA ILE A 33 -1.83 2.72 -10.63
C ILE A 33 -2.43 3.07 -11.99
N ARG A 34 -3.36 4.04 -12.03
CA ARG A 34 -3.99 4.51 -13.27
C ARG A 34 -3.79 6.01 -13.41
N ILE A 35 -3.62 6.48 -14.64
CA ILE A 35 -3.67 7.90 -14.95
C ILE A 35 -5.03 8.17 -15.58
N ARG A 36 -5.73 9.19 -15.07
CA ARG A 36 -6.99 9.65 -15.64
C ARG A 36 -7.07 11.16 -15.63
N LYS A 37 -7.98 11.73 -16.41
CA LYS A 37 -8.26 13.18 -16.38
C LYS A 37 -9.17 13.50 -15.20
N LYS A 38 -9.07 14.72 -14.65
CA LYS A 38 -10.01 15.19 -13.62
C LYS A 38 -11.47 15.18 -14.10
N SER A 39 -11.72 15.37 -15.39
CA SER A 39 -13.07 15.25 -15.99
C SER A 39 -13.65 13.82 -15.96
N GLU A 40 -12.81 12.81 -15.73
CA GLU A 40 -13.20 11.40 -15.63
C GLU A 40 -13.43 10.98 -14.16
N ARG A 41 -13.37 11.92 -13.20
CA ARG A 41 -13.70 11.66 -11.79
C ARG A 41 -15.09 11.10 -11.66
N ASN A 42 -15.24 10.14 -10.75
CA ASN A 42 -16.54 9.63 -10.38
C ASN A 42 -17.39 10.74 -9.73
N PRO A 43 -18.48 11.19 -10.38
CA PRO A 43 -19.24 12.33 -9.92
C PRO A 43 -20.11 12.03 -8.69
N LEU A 44 -20.27 10.76 -8.31
CA LEU A 44 -20.98 10.37 -7.07
C LEU A 44 -20.15 10.68 -5.83
N ILE A 45 -18.84 10.68 -5.99
CA ILE A 45 -17.84 10.85 -4.93
C ILE A 45 -17.27 12.26 -4.97
N TRP A 46 -16.84 12.69 -6.16
CA TRP A 46 -16.11 13.92 -6.35
C TRP A 46 -17.00 15.03 -6.89
N CYS A 47 -16.66 16.27 -6.56
CA CYS A 47 -17.18 17.43 -7.28
C CYS A 47 -16.74 17.36 -8.76
N ALA A 48 -17.59 17.87 -9.65
CA ALA A 48 -17.25 18.02 -11.06
C ALA A 48 -15.97 18.87 -11.20
N ALA A 49 -15.11 18.48 -12.14
CA ALA A 49 -13.91 19.26 -12.44
C ALA A 49 -14.28 20.66 -12.94
N GLU A 50 -13.51 21.67 -12.51
CA GLU A 50 -13.61 23.02 -13.04
C GLU A 50 -13.20 23.04 -14.52
N ALA A 51 -13.73 24.00 -15.28
CA ALA A 51 -13.56 24.06 -16.73
C ALA A 51 -12.08 24.13 -17.14
N GLU A 52 -11.27 24.81 -16.32
CA GLU A 52 -9.85 25.02 -16.51
C GLU A 52 -9.04 23.73 -16.27
N GLU A 53 -9.53 22.82 -15.42
CA GLU A 53 -8.80 21.64 -14.96
C GLU A 53 -9.25 20.34 -15.66
N MET A 54 -10.24 20.40 -16.56
CA MET A 54 -10.84 19.21 -17.17
C MET A 54 -9.86 18.27 -17.86
N HIS A 55 -8.76 18.81 -18.39
CA HIS A 55 -7.73 18.06 -19.12
C HIS A 55 -6.50 17.76 -18.28
N GLU A 56 -6.45 18.23 -17.03
CA GLU A 56 -5.37 17.89 -16.11
C GLU A 56 -5.44 16.40 -15.75
N GLU A 57 -4.28 15.76 -15.83
CA GLU A 57 -4.12 14.36 -15.46
C GLU A 57 -3.85 14.24 -13.96
N GLU A 58 -4.44 13.22 -13.36
CA GLU A 58 -4.16 12.79 -12.00
C GLU A 58 -3.88 11.29 -11.95
N THR A 59 -3.13 10.88 -10.93
CA THR A 59 -2.75 9.49 -10.72
C THR A 59 -3.60 8.91 -9.61
N ASP A 60 -4.37 7.88 -9.94
CA ASP A 60 -5.11 7.09 -8.96
C ASP A 60 -4.26 5.94 -8.43
N TYR A 61 -4.44 5.66 -7.16
CA TYR A 61 -3.85 4.52 -6.46
C TYR A 61 -4.98 3.64 -5.92
N LEU A 62 -5.19 2.52 -6.59
CA LEU A 62 -6.36 1.69 -6.44
C LEU A 62 -5.97 0.28 -6.02
N TYR A 63 -6.88 -0.42 -5.35
CA TYR A 63 -6.94 -1.87 -5.39
C TYR A 63 -8.15 -2.27 -6.24
N THR A 64 -7.97 -3.11 -7.25
CA THR A 64 -9.01 -3.45 -8.20
C THR A 64 -9.10 -4.94 -8.44
N ILE A 65 -10.32 -5.49 -8.36
CA ILE A 65 -10.61 -6.88 -8.69
C ILE A 65 -11.93 -7.01 -9.47
N PRO A 66 -12.10 -8.03 -10.33
CA PRO A 66 -13.39 -8.35 -10.91
C PRO A 66 -14.39 -8.81 -9.84
N GLY A 67 -15.68 -8.54 -10.05
CA GLY A 67 -16.76 -8.92 -9.14
C GLY A 67 -16.81 -10.42 -8.85
N SER A 68 -16.47 -11.26 -9.82
CA SER A 68 -16.32 -12.71 -9.64
C SER A 68 -15.27 -13.09 -8.60
N VAL A 69 -14.17 -12.34 -8.51
CA VAL A 69 -13.11 -12.55 -7.53
C VAL A 69 -13.58 -12.08 -6.15
N LEU A 70 -14.20 -10.91 -6.06
CA LEU A 70 -14.77 -10.42 -4.79
C LEU A 70 -15.83 -11.38 -4.26
N ARG A 71 -16.78 -11.80 -5.11
CA ARG A 71 -17.82 -12.78 -4.79
C ARG A 71 -17.23 -14.06 -4.22
N ARG A 72 -16.19 -14.61 -4.85
CA ARG A 72 -15.53 -15.83 -4.35
C ARG A 72 -14.90 -15.61 -2.97
N ARG A 73 -14.29 -14.45 -2.72
CA ARG A 73 -13.65 -14.15 -1.43
C ARG A 73 -14.71 -13.99 -0.32
N LEU A 74 -15.81 -13.31 -0.61
CA LEU A 74 -16.98 -13.20 0.28
C LEU A 74 -17.58 -14.57 0.61
N GLU A 75 -17.79 -15.41 -0.42
CA GLU A 75 -18.36 -16.76 -0.25
C GLU A 75 -17.52 -17.63 0.68
N LEU A 76 -16.18 -17.55 0.59
CA LEU A 76 -15.27 -18.31 1.45
C LEU A 76 -15.36 -17.90 2.92
N ASP A 77 -15.79 -16.66 3.19
CA ASP A 77 -16.01 -16.14 4.54
C ASP A 77 -17.48 -16.28 5.00
N GLY A 78 -18.35 -16.90 4.19
CA GLY A 78 -19.75 -17.16 4.52
C GLY A 78 -20.73 -16.05 4.11
N PHE A 79 -20.29 -15.08 3.32
CA PHE A 79 -21.13 -14.02 2.76
C PHE A 79 -21.58 -14.36 1.35
N ASN A 80 -22.85 -14.67 1.23
CA ASN A 80 -23.50 -15.07 -0.01
C ASN A 80 -24.96 -14.65 -0.01
N ARG A 81 -25.71 -15.04 -1.04
CA ARG A 81 -27.12 -14.66 -1.18
C ARG A 81 -27.99 -15.10 0.00
N GLU A 82 -27.74 -16.27 0.58
CA GLU A 82 -28.51 -16.77 1.73
C GLU A 82 -28.24 -15.93 2.99
N THR A 83 -26.97 -15.58 3.23
CA THR A 83 -26.60 -14.66 4.31
C THR A 83 -27.21 -13.27 4.12
N LEU A 84 -27.19 -12.73 2.90
CA LEU A 84 -27.85 -11.46 2.57
C LEU A 84 -29.36 -11.53 2.85
N GLU A 85 -30.05 -12.59 2.44
CA GLU A 85 -31.49 -12.72 2.64
C GLU A 85 -31.88 -12.88 4.11
N ARG A 86 -31.02 -13.54 4.91
CA ARG A 86 -31.14 -13.58 6.36
C ARG A 86 -30.98 -12.18 6.97
N GLU A 87 -29.88 -11.49 6.68
CA GLU A 87 -29.61 -10.14 7.22
C GLU A 87 -30.72 -9.15 6.83
N PHE A 88 -31.20 -9.23 5.60
CA PHE A 88 -32.33 -8.44 5.11
C PHE A 88 -33.59 -8.69 5.93
N SER A 89 -33.96 -9.96 6.11
CA SER A 89 -35.17 -10.33 6.85
C SER A 89 -35.11 -9.86 8.30
N GLU A 90 -33.95 -10.00 8.94
CA GLU A 90 -33.70 -9.52 10.30
C GLU A 90 -33.79 -7.99 10.38
N TYR A 91 -33.17 -7.27 9.44
CA TYR A 91 -33.22 -5.80 9.37
C TYR A 91 -34.67 -5.30 9.24
N ILE A 92 -35.43 -5.84 8.27
CA ILE A 92 -36.83 -5.46 8.05
C ILE A 92 -37.67 -5.76 9.29
N THR A 93 -37.48 -6.93 9.92
CA THR A 93 -38.20 -7.32 11.15
C THR A 93 -37.92 -6.35 12.30
N GLN A 94 -36.66 -5.96 12.50
CA GLN A 94 -36.27 -5.00 13.53
C GLN A 94 -36.87 -3.61 13.27
N GLN A 95 -36.81 -3.12 12.03
CA GLN A 95 -37.38 -1.84 11.64
C GLN A 95 -38.90 -1.81 11.83
N VAL A 96 -39.60 -2.86 11.37
CA VAL A 96 -41.05 -3.01 11.55
C VAL A 96 -41.41 -3.03 13.03
N THR A 97 -40.72 -3.85 13.84
CA THR A 97 -40.98 -3.95 15.29
C THR A 97 -40.83 -2.58 15.97
N ARG A 98 -39.75 -1.84 15.67
CA ARG A 98 -39.52 -0.50 16.20
C ARG A 98 -40.59 0.50 15.79
N MET A 99 -41.07 0.44 14.55
CA MET A 99 -42.15 1.32 14.07
C MET A 99 -43.50 0.96 14.73
N GLU A 100 -43.78 -0.32 14.95
CA GLU A 100 -44.97 -0.80 15.65
C GLU A 100 -45.00 -0.34 17.12
N GLU A 101 -43.86 -0.42 17.83
CA GLU A 101 -43.72 0.12 19.20
C GLU A 101 -44.00 1.62 19.25
N LEU A 102 -43.52 2.39 18.27
CA LEU A 102 -43.81 3.82 18.18
C LEU A 102 -45.29 4.12 17.88
N CYS A 103 -46.01 3.18 17.24
CA CYS A 103 -47.43 3.33 17.00
C CYS A 103 -48.29 3.22 18.26
N GLU A 104 -47.76 2.64 19.35
CA GLU A 104 -48.47 2.51 20.63
C GLU A 104 -48.76 3.87 21.30
N ALA A 105 -48.02 4.92 20.95
CA ALA A 105 -48.15 6.25 21.54
C ALA A 105 -49.44 7.01 21.12
N ASP A 106 -50.28 6.43 20.23
CA ASP A 106 -51.57 6.97 19.72
C ASP A 106 -51.53 8.47 19.38
N THR A 107 -50.56 8.87 18.56
CA THR A 107 -50.43 10.24 18.04
C THR A 107 -50.78 10.29 16.54
N GLU A 108 -51.21 11.45 16.03
CA GLU A 108 -51.41 11.65 14.58
C GLU A 108 -50.15 11.31 13.77
N TRP A 109 -48.97 11.59 14.34
CA TRP A 109 -47.69 11.22 13.74
C TRP A 109 -47.49 9.70 13.67
N ALA A 110 -47.80 8.96 14.74
CA ALA A 110 -47.74 7.49 14.76
C ALA A 110 -48.60 6.85 13.66
N GLN A 111 -49.76 7.42 13.36
CA GLN A 111 -50.64 6.93 12.28
C GLN A 111 -49.99 7.04 10.88
N THR A 112 -49.01 7.93 10.69
CA THR A 112 -48.27 8.06 9.41
C THR A 112 -47.30 6.90 9.15
N LEU A 113 -46.99 6.09 10.17
CA LEU A 113 -46.09 4.93 10.07
C LEU A 113 -46.81 3.67 9.57
N ILE A 114 -48.13 3.56 9.77
CA ILE A 114 -48.92 2.35 9.42
C ILE A 114 -48.78 1.96 7.94
N PRO A 115 -48.90 2.88 6.96
CA PRO A 115 -48.71 2.51 5.55
C PRO A 115 -47.27 2.06 5.24
N ARG A 116 -46.28 2.59 5.98
CA ARG A 116 -44.86 2.22 5.81
C ARG A 116 -44.59 0.83 6.36
N ILE A 117 -45.11 0.51 7.55
CA ILE A 117 -45.05 -0.84 8.15
C ILE A 117 -45.62 -1.87 7.17
N ALA A 118 -46.84 -1.63 6.66
CA ALA A 118 -47.49 -2.53 5.72
C ALA A 118 -46.69 -2.70 4.42
N MET A 119 -46.07 -1.62 3.90
CA MET A 119 -45.19 -1.71 2.73
C MET A 119 -43.96 -2.57 3.00
N LEU A 120 -43.28 -2.36 4.13
CA LEU A 120 -42.08 -3.13 4.50
C LEU A 120 -42.38 -4.63 4.66
N GLN A 121 -43.47 -4.96 5.37
CA GLN A 121 -43.93 -6.34 5.58
C GLN A 121 -44.29 -7.06 4.27
N ASN A 122 -44.72 -6.31 3.24
CA ASN A 122 -45.10 -6.87 1.94
C ASN A 122 -43.95 -6.90 0.93
N SER A 123 -42.78 -6.34 1.26
CA SER A 123 -41.60 -6.33 0.39
C SER A 123 -40.67 -7.52 0.68
N ASN A 124 -39.94 -7.98 -0.32
CA ASN A 124 -38.88 -9.00 -0.17
C ASN A 124 -37.56 -8.53 -0.77
N LEU A 125 -36.49 -9.30 -0.56
CA LEU A 125 -35.15 -8.95 -1.02
C LEU A 125 -35.09 -8.64 -2.53
N ASN A 126 -35.82 -9.38 -3.37
CA ASN A 126 -35.80 -9.13 -4.83
C ASN A 126 -36.42 -7.78 -5.19
N ASP A 127 -37.47 -7.35 -4.47
CA ASP A 127 -38.08 -6.03 -4.69
C ASP A 127 -37.05 -4.94 -4.40
N TRP A 128 -36.28 -5.08 -3.33
CA TRP A 128 -35.22 -4.16 -2.95
C TRP A 128 -34.01 -4.20 -3.87
N LEU A 129 -33.59 -5.37 -4.35
CA LEU A 129 -32.53 -5.50 -5.35
C LEU A 129 -32.89 -4.78 -6.67
N GLN A 130 -34.18 -4.81 -7.07
CA GLN A 130 -34.63 -4.02 -8.22
C GLN A 130 -34.48 -2.52 -7.97
N ARG A 131 -34.78 -2.04 -6.76
CA ARG A 131 -34.61 -0.61 -6.40
C ARG A 131 -33.13 -0.24 -6.28
N LEU A 132 -32.29 -1.14 -5.79
CA LEU A 132 -30.84 -0.97 -5.80
C LEU A 132 -30.32 -0.84 -7.23
N LYS A 133 -30.87 -1.60 -8.18
CA LYS A 133 -30.54 -1.46 -9.61
C LYS A 133 -30.95 -0.11 -10.16
N THR A 134 -32.15 0.39 -9.82
CA THR A 134 -32.58 1.74 -10.18
C THR A 134 -31.66 2.80 -9.58
N ALA A 135 -31.33 2.70 -8.29
CA ALA A 135 -30.41 3.62 -7.62
C ALA A 135 -29.03 3.63 -8.28
N PHE A 136 -28.52 2.46 -8.68
CA PHE A 136 -27.28 2.35 -9.42
C PHE A 136 -27.36 3.02 -10.81
N ASP A 137 -28.39 2.69 -11.60
CA ASP A 137 -28.54 3.19 -12.97
C ASP A 137 -28.71 4.71 -13.03
N ASP A 138 -29.43 5.26 -12.07
CA ASP A 138 -29.74 6.68 -12.01
C ASP A 138 -28.72 7.47 -11.14
N GLY A 139 -27.75 6.80 -10.53
CA GLY A 139 -26.72 7.42 -9.69
C GLY A 139 -27.25 8.04 -8.39
N ILE A 140 -28.26 7.43 -7.79
CA ILE A 140 -28.90 7.90 -6.55
C ILE A 140 -28.03 7.53 -5.35
N VAL A 141 -27.71 8.50 -4.48
CA VAL A 141 -26.99 8.29 -3.22
C VAL A 141 -27.66 9.10 -2.11
N ASN A 142 -27.53 8.66 -0.85
CA ASN A 142 -28.20 9.25 0.31
C ASN A 142 -28.01 10.77 0.42
N TRP A 143 -26.77 11.25 0.25
CA TRP A 143 -26.45 12.68 0.35
C TRP A 143 -26.89 13.53 -0.85
N ARG A 144 -27.51 12.94 -1.88
CA ARG A 144 -28.08 13.63 -3.05
C ARG A 144 -29.56 13.34 -3.28
N TRP A 145 -30.21 12.62 -2.36
CA TRP A 145 -31.61 12.25 -2.53
C TRP A 145 -32.54 13.47 -2.68
N SER A 146 -32.32 14.50 -1.86
CA SER A 146 -33.10 15.75 -1.90
C SER A 146 -33.11 16.43 -3.26
N ASP A 147 -32.07 16.22 -4.06
CA ASP A 147 -31.92 16.86 -5.37
C ASP A 147 -32.78 16.17 -6.45
N CYS A 148 -33.16 14.92 -6.22
CA CYS A 148 -33.82 14.07 -7.21
C CYS A 148 -35.13 13.40 -6.75
N GLU A 149 -35.50 13.49 -5.46
CA GLU A 149 -36.65 12.76 -4.88
C GLU A 149 -37.97 12.97 -5.63
N GLN A 150 -38.19 14.16 -6.17
CA GLN A 150 -39.38 14.53 -6.95
C GLN A 150 -39.53 13.76 -8.27
N ASN A 151 -38.46 13.13 -8.75
CA ASN A 151 -38.46 12.36 -9.99
C ASN A 151 -38.98 10.92 -9.79
N TYR A 152 -39.15 10.49 -8.54
CA TYR A 152 -39.53 9.12 -8.19
C TYR A 152 -40.88 9.11 -7.48
N THR A 153 -41.69 8.08 -7.77
CA THR A 153 -42.96 7.82 -7.07
C THR A 153 -42.93 6.49 -6.30
N ASP A 154 -41.83 5.75 -6.39
CA ASP A 154 -41.67 4.45 -5.75
C ASP A 154 -41.57 4.63 -4.23
N PRO A 155 -42.51 4.05 -3.45
CA PRO A 155 -42.56 4.29 -2.02
C PRO A 155 -41.41 3.62 -1.25
N LEU A 156 -40.79 2.56 -1.79
CA LEU A 156 -39.60 1.94 -1.19
C LEU A 156 -38.36 2.82 -1.39
N LEU A 157 -38.19 3.45 -2.57
CA LEU A 157 -37.11 4.42 -2.79
C LEU A 157 -37.24 5.63 -1.85
N HIS A 158 -38.45 6.19 -1.74
CA HIS A 158 -38.74 7.27 -0.80
C HIS A 158 -38.50 6.86 0.65
N HIS A 159 -38.81 5.62 1.02
CA HIS A 159 -38.54 5.12 2.36
C HIS A 159 -37.04 4.96 2.62
N TRP A 160 -36.32 4.37 1.68
CA TRP A 160 -34.88 4.11 1.80
C TRP A 160 -34.07 5.41 1.87
N PHE A 161 -34.23 6.30 0.90
CA PHE A 161 -33.39 7.50 0.78
C PHE A 161 -33.96 8.73 1.50
N GLY A 162 -35.28 8.78 1.74
CA GLY A 162 -35.96 9.94 2.32
C GLY A 162 -35.89 10.04 3.85
N HIS A 163 -35.32 9.06 4.54
CA HIS A 163 -35.28 9.04 5.99
C HIS A 163 -33.98 9.62 6.56
N GLY A 164 -33.85 10.95 6.50
CA GLY A 164 -32.92 11.66 7.36
C GLY A 164 -33.43 11.75 8.80
N SER A 165 -32.63 11.29 9.77
CA SER A 165 -32.51 11.89 11.11
C SER A 165 -33.27 11.38 12.35
N PHE A 166 -33.93 10.22 12.42
CA PHE A 166 -34.65 9.87 13.68
C PHE A 166 -34.49 8.46 14.26
N THR A 167 -33.71 7.55 13.68
CA THR A 167 -33.55 6.20 14.28
C THR A 167 -32.17 5.56 14.15
N GLU A 168 -31.17 6.25 13.59
CA GLU A 168 -29.89 5.67 13.18
C GLU A 168 -29.01 5.18 14.34
N GLU A 169 -29.03 3.88 14.60
CA GLU A 169 -27.76 3.19 14.77
C GLU A 169 -27.00 3.36 13.45
N ALA A 170 -25.73 3.81 13.51
CA ALA A 170 -24.93 4.03 12.32
C ALA A 170 -24.91 2.74 11.48
N SER A 171 -25.41 2.84 10.24
CA SER A 171 -25.29 1.76 9.27
C SER A 171 -23.81 1.43 9.07
N VAL A 172 -23.48 0.13 8.97
CA VAL A 172 -22.08 -0.33 8.80
C VAL A 172 -21.57 0.00 7.38
N HIS A 173 -22.46 0.38 6.46
CA HIS A 173 -22.16 0.81 5.09
C HIS A 173 -22.95 2.09 4.71
N ASP A 174 -22.50 2.82 3.69
CA ASP A 174 -22.99 4.18 3.41
C ASP A 174 -24.28 4.23 2.59
N THR A 175 -24.71 3.09 2.05
CA THR A 175 -25.85 3.02 1.14
C THR A 175 -27.21 3.06 1.84
N GLY A 176 -27.29 2.66 3.11
CA GLY A 176 -28.57 2.48 3.82
C GLY A 176 -29.44 1.32 3.30
N PHE A 177 -28.94 0.48 2.39
CA PHE A 177 -29.64 -0.72 1.96
C PHE A 177 -29.95 -1.63 3.17
N PRO A 178 -31.09 -2.32 3.22
CA PRO A 178 -31.49 -3.14 4.37
C PRO A 178 -30.65 -4.42 4.51
N CYS A 179 -29.41 -4.29 4.93
CA CYS A 179 -28.53 -5.36 5.41
C CYS A 179 -27.71 -4.87 6.62
N GLN A 180 -27.01 -5.76 7.29
CA GLN A 180 -26.31 -5.46 8.55
C GLN A 180 -24.79 -5.34 8.38
N SER A 181 -24.24 -5.85 7.28
CA SER A 181 -22.81 -5.88 7.01
C SER A 181 -22.44 -5.24 5.67
N LEU A 182 -21.21 -4.74 5.57
CA LEU A 182 -20.65 -4.24 4.31
C LEU A 182 -20.54 -5.37 3.27
N GLU A 183 -20.26 -6.58 3.75
CA GLU A 183 -20.16 -7.78 2.94
C GLU A 183 -21.49 -8.13 2.26
N SER A 184 -22.59 -8.12 3.01
CA SER A 184 -23.92 -8.34 2.45
C SER A 184 -24.33 -7.21 1.50
N MET A 185 -23.96 -5.95 1.77
CA MET A 185 -24.14 -4.85 0.82
C MET A 185 -23.39 -5.13 -0.49
N ALA A 186 -22.15 -5.60 -0.41
CA ALA A 186 -21.37 -5.96 -1.60
C ALA A 186 -21.97 -7.15 -2.35
N VAL A 187 -22.48 -8.17 -1.65
CA VAL A 187 -23.25 -9.26 -2.27
C VAL A 187 -24.47 -8.69 -3.02
N ALA A 188 -25.24 -7.79 -2.41
CA ALA A 188 -26.41 -7.18 -3.03
C ALA A 188 -26.05 -6.44 -4.33
N MET A 189 -24.98 -5.65 -4.34
CA MET A 189 -24.46 -5.01 -5.57
C MET A 189 -24.07 -6.05 -6.62
N LEU A 190 -23.38 -7.11 -6.22
CA LEU A 190 -22.91 -8.13 -7.16
C LEU A 190 -24.08 -8.95 -7.76
N GLU A 191 -25.22 -9.08 -7.07
CA GLU A 191 -26.44 -9.73 -7.61
C GLU A 191 -27.08 -8.95 -8.76
N ILE A 192 -26.91 -7.62 -8.78
CA ILE A 192 -27.57 -6.74 -9.76
C ILE A 192 -26.63 -6.28 -10.90
N LEU A 193 -25.34 -6.57 -10.78
CA LEU A 193 -24.29 -6.14 -11.71
C LEU A 193 -23.70 -7.32 -12.51
N PRO A 194 -23.02 -7.04 -13.63
CA PRO A 194 -22.29 -8.05 -14.39
C PRO A 194 -21.25 -8.80 -13.54
N VAL A 195 -20.97 -10.05 -13.89
CA VAL A 195 -20.04 -10.93 -13.15
C VAL A 195 -18.61 -10.37 -13.10
N ASP A 196 -18.22 -9.58 -14.08
CA ASP A 196 -16.92 -8.93 -14.22
C ASP A 196 -16.92 -7.45 -13.80
N ALA A 197 -17.99 -6.99 -13.13
CA ALA A 197 -18.07 -5.66 -12.54
C ALA A 197 -16.79 -5.28 -11.79
N GLU A 198 -16.24 -4.10 -12.07
CA GLU A 198 -15.01 -3.66 -11.42
C GLU A 198 -15.29 -3.27 -9.96
N CYS A 199 -14.67 -3.97 -9.01
CA CYS A 199 -14.70 -3.61 -7.60
C CYS A 199 -13.39 -2.92 -7.23
N THR A 200 -13.47 -1.76 -6.59
CA THR A 200 -12.31 -0.91 -6.35
C THR A 200 -12.30 -0.39 -4.91
N LEU A 201 -11.13 -0.44 -4.27
CA LEU A 201 -10.79 0.37 -3.10
C LEU A 201 -9.83 1.48 -3.57
N ASP A 202 -10.30 2.71 -3.52
CA ASP A 202 -9.54 3.91 -3.89
C ASP A 202 -8.91 4.53 -2.64
N ILE A 203 -7.58 4.68 -2.64
CA ILE A 203 -6.81 5.30 -1.56
C ILE A 203 -6.08 6.58 -2.00
N THR A 204 -6.44 7.12 -3.17
CA THR A 204 -5.76 8.24 -3.82
C THR A 204 -5.72 9.47 -2.91
N ASP A 205 -6.86 9.80 -2.29
CA ASP A 205 -6.95 10.96 -1.39
C ASP A 205 -6.13 10.77 -0.10
N LEU A 206 -6.03 9.55 0.42
CA LEU A 206 -5.16 9.24 1.57
C LEU A 206 -3.68 9.50 1.25
N ILE A 207 -3.24 9.15 0.04
CA ILE A 207 -1.87 9.44 -0.42
C ILE A 207 -1.67 10.94 -0.57
N GLY A 208 -2.63 11.64 -1.19
CA GLY A 208 -2.60 13.10 -1.32
C GLY A 208 -2.54 13.82 0.03
N GLY A 209 -3.19 13.27 1.06
CA GLY A 209 -3.15 13.75 2.44
C GLY A 209 -1.94 13.29 3.26
N GLY A 210 -1.06 12.44 2.71
CA GLY A 210 0.12 11.91 3.41
C GLY A 210 -0.15 10.83 4.45
N TRP A 211 -1.32 10.19 4.42
CA TRP A 211 -1.71 9.12 5.35
C TRP A 211 -1.11 7.75 4.99
N THR A 212 -0.72 7.55 3.74
CA THR A 212 -0.10 6.31 3.27
C THR A 212 0.81 6.55 2.05
N ASN A 213 1.54 5.54 1.60
CA ASN A 213 2.49 5.64 0.49
C ASN A 213 1.84 5.34 -0.87
N SER A 214 2.47 5.83 -1.94
CA SER A 214 2.03 5.74 -3.33
C SER A 214 2.43 4.44 -4.03
N PHE A 215 2.36 3.30 -3.32
CA PHE A 215 2.82 2.00 -3.84
C PHE A 215 4.25 2.05 -4.39
N GLU A 216 5.14 2.72 -3.64
CA GLU A 216 6.54 2.94 -4.04
C GLU A 216 7.27 1.65 -4.40
N ASP A 217 6.94 0.55 -3.73
CA ASP A 217 7.45 -0.79 -4.01
C ASP A 217 7.06 -1.28 -5.41
N MET A 218 5.81 -1.03 -5.84
CA MET A 218 5.34 -1.37 -7.19
C MET A 218 5.96 -0.48 -8.27
N ILE A 219 6.09 0.82 -7.99
CA ILE A 219 6.76 1.76 -8.90
C ILE A 219 8.21 1.33 -9.10
N GLU A 220 8.91 1.03 -8.00
CA GLU A 220 10.30 0.58 -8.03
C GLU A 220 10.47 -0.79 -8.69
N TYR A 221 9.55 -1.74 -8.45
CA TYR A 221 9.57 -3.05 -9.09
C TYR A 221 9.49 -2.97 -10.63
N ASN A 222 8.75 -1.99 -11.15
CA ASN A 222 8.58 -1.80 -12.59
C ASN A 222 9.76 -1.08 -13.27
N LYS A 223 10.71 -0.52 -12.51
CA LYS A 223 11.98 -0.02 -13.06
C LYS A 223 12.89 -1.18 -13.44
N ASP A 224 13.97 -0.94 -14.20
CA ASP A 224 14.96 -1.99 -14.48
C ASP A 224 15.72 -2.41 -13.21
N PHE A 225 16.05 -1.45 -12.36
CA PHE A 225 16.82 -1.62 -11.12
C PHE A 225 16.18 -0.84 -9.96
N THR A 226 16.57 -1.15 -8.73
CA THR A 226 16.07 -0.41 -7.56
C THR A 226 16.62 1.02 -7.50
N THR A 227 15.99 1.86 -6.68
CA THR A 227 16.35 3.27 -6.51
C THR A 227 17.79 3.44 -6.02
N PHE A 228 18.25 2.59 -5.10
CA PHE A 228 19.63 2.69 -4.61
C PHE A 228 20.65 2.19 -5.62
N TYR A 229 20.25 1.31 -6.54
CA TYR A 229 21.10 0.94 -7.66
C TYR A 229 21.31 2.13 -8.62
N GLU A 230 20.28 2.94 -8.85
CA GLU A 230 20.39 4.19 -9.64
C GLU A 230 21.36 5.18 -8.97
N VAL A 231 21.29 5.33 -7.64
CA VAL A 231 22.23 6.15 -6.85
C VAL A 231 23.66 5.63 -6.97
N PHE A 232 23.86 4.31 -6.81
CA PHE A 232 25.17 3.67 -7.01
C PHE A 232 25.71 3.93 -8.43
N THR A 233 24.88 3.74 -9.45
CA THR A 233 25.27 3.92 -10.85
C THR A 233 25.67 5.37 -11.13
N THR A 234 24.96 6.34 -10.56
CA THR A 234 25.31 7.76 -10.66
C THR A 234 26.71 8.03 -10.09
N ALA A 235 27.03 7.50 -8.91
CA ALA A 235 28.36 7.64 -8.31
C ALA A 235 29.47 6.97 -9.16
N ILE A 236 29.17 5.86 -9.84
CA ILE A 236 30.08 5.22 -10.79
C ILE A 236 30.28 6.06 -12.05
N MET A 237 29.22 6.67 -12.59
CA MET A 237 29.32 7.57 -13.76
C MET A 237 30.16 8.80 -13.44
N ASP A 238 30.00 9.40 -12.27
CA ASP A 238 30.84 10.51 -11.79
C ASP A 238 32.30 10.09 -11.67
N THR A 239 32.55 8.88 -11.14
CA THR A 239 33.89 8.30 -11.05
C THR A 239 34.52 8.16 -12.45
N GLN A 240 33.79 7.63 -13.43
CA GLN A 240 34.26 7.47 -14.81
C GLN A 240 34.52 8.82 -15.51
N ALA A 241 33.68 9.82 -15.24
CA ALA A 241 33.89 11.17 -15.74
C ALA A 241 35.22 11.75 -15.21
N LEU A 242 35.49 11.59 -13.91
CA LEU A 242 36.75 12.03 -13.29
C LEU A 242 37.97 11.27 -13.81
N MET A 243 37.86 9.97 -14.07
CA MET A 243 38.94 9.18 -14.69
C MET A 243 39.38 9.78 -16.02
N SER A 244 38.43 10.26 -16.82
CA SER A 244 38.66 10.81 -18.16
C SER A 244 39.38 12.16 -18.13
N LEU A 245 39.31 12.91 -17.03
CA LEU A 245 39.96 14.22 -16.88
C LEU A 245 41.48 14.12 -16.64
N ALA A 246 41.95 13.03 -16.02
CA ALA A 246 43.37 12.85 -15.67
C ALA A 246 43.79 11.36 -15.72
N PRO A 247 43.91 10.77 -16.92
CA PRO A 247 44.05 9.32 -17.12
C PRO A 247 45.32 8.70 -16.52
N GLU A 248 46.38 9.49 -16.34
CA GLU A 248 47.67 9.03 -15.81
C GLU A 248 47.89 9.41 -14.33
N ASN A 249 46.91 10.04 -13.68
CA ASN A 249 47.07 10.52 -12.30
C ASN A 249 46.82 9.40 -11.29
N THR A 250 47.91 8.79 -10.80
CA THR A 250 47.85 7.68 -9.81
C THR A 250 47.35 8.10 -8.43
N THR A 251 47.43 9.38 -8.08
CA THR A 251 46.82 9.89 -6.83
C THR A 251 45.31 9.93 -6.97
N LEU A 252 44.81 10.47 -8.10
CA LEU A 252 43.38 10.43 -8.41
C LEU A 252 42.89 8.99 -8.51
N ALA A 253 43.62 8.10 -9.18
CA ALA A 253 43.26 6.68 -9.29
C ALA A 253 43.06 6.02 -7.91
N ARG A 254 43.92 6.29 -6.93
CA ARG A 254 43.74 5.81 -5.55
C ARG A 254 42.45 6.34 -4.90
N LEU A 255 42.18 7.64 -5.04
CA LEU A 255 40.95 8.25 -4.50
C LEU A 255 39.69 7.68 -5.15
N LEU A 256 39.70 7.53 -6.48
CA LEU A 256 38.59 6.95 -7.23
C LEU A 256 38.39 5.47 -6.90
N TYR A 257 39.46 4.70 -6.71
CA TYR A 257 39.38 3.31 -6.24
C TYR A 257 38.66 3.22 -4.89
N ALA A 258 39.02 4.09 -3.95
CA ALA A 258 38.35 4.16 -2.66
C ALA A 258 36.87 4.59 -2.81
N ASN A 259 36.58 5.53 -3.71
CA ASN A 259 35.21 5.99 -3.98
C ASN A 259 34.30 4.87 -4.50
N VAL A 260 34.79 3.99 -5.37
CA VAL A 260 34.02 2.84 -5.87
C VAL A 260 33.63 1.89 -4.74
N ILE A 261 34.53 1.63 -3.79
CA ILE A 261 34.21 0.84 -2.59
C ILE A 261 33.23 1.58 -1.68
N THR A 262 33.37 2.90 -1.50
CA THR A 262 32.40 3.71 -0.75
C THR A 262 31.00 3.62 -1.37
N ALA A 263 30.87 3.74 -2.69
CA ALA A 263 29.59 3.62 -3.39
C ALA A 263 28.94 2.24 -3.17
N MET A 264 29.74 1.16 -3.16
CA MET A 264 29.27 -0.18 -2.81
C MET A 264 28.77 -0.25 -1.36
N GLU A 265 29.55 0.27 -0.40
CA GLU A 265 29.15 0.28 1.02
C GLU A 265 27.85 1.06 1.24
N THR A 266 27.71 2.23 0.60
CA THR A 266 26.49 3.04 0.65
C THR A 266 25.29 2.29 0.08
N TYR A 267 25.41 1.67 -1.10
CA TYR A 267 24.35 0.84 -1.66
C TYR A 267 23.90 -0.25 -0.68
N LEU A 268 24.86 -0.98 -0.09
CA LEU A 268 24.57 -2.08 0.82
C LEU A 268 23.94 -1.60 2.14
N ALA A 269 24.35 -0.44 2.65
CA ALA A 269 23.79 0.14 3.87
C ALA A 269 22.36 0.63 3.65
N ASP A 270 22.15 1.43 2.62
CA ASP A 270 20.86 2.07 2.34
C ASP A 270 19.81 1.04 1.91
N THR A 271 20.20 0.05 1.11
CA THR A 271 19.31 -1.06 0.71
C THR A 271 18.86 -1.85 1.93
N LEU A 272 19.78 -2.27 2.82
CA LEU A 272 19.39 -2.97 4.04
C LEU A 272 18.46 -2.11 4.90
N LYS A 273 18.82 -0.84 5.10
CA LYS A 273 18.04 0.09 5.93
C LYS A 273 16.61 0.25 5.42
N LYS A 274 16.43 0.51 4.12
CA LYS A 274 15.09 0.62 3.52
C LYS A 274 14.30 -0.67 3.70
N GLN A 275 14.86 -1.82 3.31
CA GLN A 275 14.15 -3.10 3.41
C GLN A 275 13.72 -3.40 4.86
N VAL A 276 14.59 -3.13 5.85
CA VAL A 276 14.28 -3.35 7.27
C VAL A 276 13.24 -2.36 7.80
N LEU A 277 13.25 -1.10 7.36
CA LEU A 277 12.31 -0.09 7.89
C LEU A 277 10.93 -0.16 7.24
N THR A 278 10.85 -0.53 5.96
CA THR A 278 9.60 -0.51 5.19
C THR A 278 8.86 -1.84 5.16
N ARG A 279 9.54 -2.97 5.40
CA ARG A 279 8.93 -4.30 5.36
C ARG A 279 8.93 -4.95 6.73
N GLU A 280 7.75 -5.16 7.30
CA GLU A 280 7.58 -5.65 8.67
C GLU A 280 8.22 -7.02 8.90
N ALA A 281 8.01 -7.97 7.97
CA ALA A 281 8.62 -9.30 8.07
C ALA A 281 10.16 -9.23 8.11
N ILE A 282 10.75 -8.34 7.32
CA ILE A 282 12.20 -8.12 7.29
C ILE A 282 12.66 -7.42 8.56
N ARG A 283 11.93 -6.41 9.03
CA ARG A 283 12.17 -5.73 10.31
C ARG A 283 12.27 -6.73 11.45
N ARG A 284 11.30 -7.64 11.52
CA ARG A 284 11.25 -8.71 12.52
C ARG A 284 12.47 -9.62 12.42
N ARG A 285 12.81 -10.10 11.22
CA ARG A 285 14.01 -10.94 10.99
C ARG A 285 15.30 -10.24 11.45
N PHE A 286 15.45 -8.95 11.13
CA PHE A 286 16.62 -8.17 11.54
C PHE A 286 16.73 -8.07 13.06
N VAL A 287 15.64 -7.67 13.75
CA VAL A 287 15.60 -7.55 15.22
C VAL A 287 15.90 -8.90 15.89
N GLN A 288 15.38 -10.00 15.35
CA GLN A 288 15.61 -11.34 15.90
C GLN A 288 17.04 -11.86 15.67
N THR A 289 17.69 -11.43 14.59
CA THR A 289 19.02 -11.91 14.20
C THR A 289 20.15 -11.09 14.82
N ASN A 290 19.92 -9.81 15.12
CA ASN A 290 20.95 -8.89 15.58
C ASN A 290 21.04 -8.84 17.11
N ASP A 291 22.20 -9.25 17.66
CA ASP A 291 22.46 -9.29 19.10
C ASP A 291 22.29 -7.94 19.82
N THR A 292 22.36 -6.80 19.10
CA THR A 292 22.08 -5.47 19.66
C THR A 292 20.70 -5.36 20.29
N PHE A 293 19.72 -6.14 19.82
CA PHE A 293 18.34 -6.14 20.33
C PHE A 293 18.04 -7.27 21.32
N LYS A 294 19.06 -8.01 21.74
CA LYS A 294 18.94 -9.14 22.68
C LYS A 294 18.89 -8.67 24.12
N GLU A 295 17.85 -7.91 24.47
CA GLU A 295 17.61 -7.42 25.83
C GLU A 295 16.35 -8.03 26.45
N LYS A 296 16.29 -8.08 27.78
CA LYS A 296 15.08 -8.45 28.52
C LYS A 296 14.33 -7.17 28.87
N ILE A 297 13.05 -7.10 28.51
CA ILE A 297 12.16 -5.98 28.83
C ILE A 297 11.00 -6.47 29.68
N SER A 298 10.49 -5.62 30.56
CA SER A 298 9.23 -5.89 31.26
C SER A 298 8.02 -5.61 30.36
N LEU A 299 6.86 -6.22 30.63
CA LEU A 299 5.65 -5.99 29.85
C LEU A 299 5.22 -4.51 29.86
N GLN A 300 5.47 -3.79 30.94
CA GLN A 300 5.15 -2.36 31.07
C GLN A 300 5.96 -1.47 30.13
N GLU A 301 7.11 -1.96 29.63
CA GLU A 301 8.00 -1.18 28.76
C GLU A 301 7.75 -1.43 27.26
N ILE A 302 6.83 -2.33 26.92
CA ILE A 302 6.67 -2.81 25.53
C ILE A 302 6.36 -1.67 24.56
N PHE A 303 5.40 -0.80 24.88
CA PHE A 303 5.02 0.32 24.00
C PHE A 303 6.16 1.32 23.84
N ARG A 304 6.84 1.69 24.94
CA ARG A 304 8.01 2.57 24.90
C ARG A 304 9.12 2.03 23.99
N LYS A 305 9.34 0.71 24.01
CA LYS A 305 10.35 0.06 23.17
C LYS A 305 9.91 -0.02 21.71
N LEU A 306 8.63 -0.26 21.45
CA LEU A 306 8.08 -0.22 20.09
C LEU A 306 8.20 1.18 19.48
N ASP A 307 7.91 2.23 20.25
CA ASP A 307 8.00 3.63 19.81
C ASP A 307 9.43 3.99 19.36
N THR A 308 10.45 3.46 20.05
CA THR A 308 11.88 3.76 19.81
C THR A 308 12.59 2.72 18.95
N LEU A 309 11.89 1.66 18.52
CA LEU A 309 12.50 0.51 17.84
C LEU A 309 13.12 0.91 16.50
N ASN A 310 12.41 1.69 15.69
CA ASN A 310 12.90 2.11 14.36
C ASN A 310 14.13 3.02 14.46
N GLU A 311 14.22 3.87 15.48
CA GLU A 311 15.40 4.68 15.77
C GLU A 311 16.59 3.80 16.15
N GLY A 312 16.37 2.81 17.04
CA GLY A 312 17.37 1.84 17.43
C GLY A 312 17.87 0.98 16.27
N ILE A 313 16.97 0.56 15.37
CA ILE A 313 17.31 -0.14 14.12
C ILE A 313 18.19 0.73 13.23
N THR A 314 17.80 1.98 13.02
CA THR A 314 18.56 2.92 12.19
C THR A 314 19.98 3.11 12.73
N GLN A 315 20.11 3.36 14.04
CA GLN A 315 21.41 3.51 14.70
C GLN A 315 22.26 2.22 14.60
N ALA A 316 21.66 1.06 14.78
CA ALA A 316 22.35 -0.21 14.66
C ALA A 316 22.91 -0.41 13.24
N ILE A 317 22.15 -0.09 12.21
CA ILE A 317 22.59 -0.19 10.81
C ILE A 317 23.67 0.87 10.50
N ASP A 318 23.51 2.11 10.95
CA ASP A 318 24.46 3.20 10.66
C ASP A 318 25.86 2.98 11.26
N THR A 319 25.95 2.17 12.32
CA THR A 319 27.21 1.83 12.97
C THR A 319 27.85 0.55 12.42
N MET A 320 27.18 -0.15 11.50
CA MET A 320 27.73 -1.34 10.85
C MET A 320 28.81 -1.01 9.83
N SER A 321 29.84 -1.85 9.77
CA SER A 321 30.91 -1.76 8.78
C SER A 321 30.57 -2.61 7.55
N PHE A 322 29.97 -2.00 6.53
CA PHE A 322 29.53 -2.72 5.32
C PHE A 322 30.68 -3.25 4.47
N HIS A 323 31.90 -2.73 4.62
CA HIS A 323 33.12 -3.31 4.04
C HIS A 323 33.53 -4.65 4.66
N ASN A 324 32.99 -5.04 5.83
CA ASN A 324 33.19 -6.40 6.35
C ASN A 324 32.29 -7.38 5.58
N LEU A 325 32.74 -7.78 4.39
CA LEU A 325 31.92 -8.53 3.44
C LEU A 325 31.45 -9.90 3.95
N GLU A 326 32.17 -10.53 4.88
CA GLU A 326 31.71 -11.79 5.48
C GLU A 326 30.47 -11.57 6.34
N LYS A 327 30.53 -10.57 7.22
CA LYS A 327 29.39 -10.19 8.06
C LYS A 327 28.25 -9.64 7.22
N THR A 328 28.54 -8.76 6.25
CA THR A 328 27.53 -8.19 5.36
C THR A 328 26.82 -9.27 4.55
N ALA A 329 27.56 -10.19 3.91
CA ALA A 329 26.95 -11.29 3.14
C ALA A 329 26.13 -12.23 4.04
N SER A 330 26.62 -12.53 5.25
CA SER A 330 25.86 -13.33 6.22
C SER A 330 24.57 -12.63 6.65
N LEU A 331 24.61 -11.32 6.88
CA LEU A 331 23.46 -10.52 7.30
C LEU A 331 22.41 -10.45 6.18
N TYR A 332 22.84 -10.17 4.95
CA TYR A 332 21.97 -10.15 3.77
C TYR A 332 21.27 -11.50 3.56
N LYS A 333 22.00 -12.60 3.72
CA LYS A 333 21.41 -13.94 3.64
C LYS A 333 20.38 -14.19 4.75
N LEU A 334 20.69 -13.87 6.00
CA LEU A 334 19.80 -14.17 7.13
C LEU A 334 18.55 -13.29 7.16
N VAL A 335 18.68 -12.02 6.77
CA VAL A 335 17.62 -11.01 6.90
C VAL A 335 16.82 -10.84 5.60
N LEU A 336 17.51 -10.81 4.46
CA LEU A 336 16.93 -10.51 3.13
C LEU A 336 16.85 -11.73 2.21
N ASP A 337 17.29 -12.91 2.65
CA ASP A 337 17.47 -14.12 1.83
C ASP A 337 18.27 -13.87 0.52
N THR A 338 19.14 -12.87 0.56
CA THR A 338 19.91 -12.41 -0.61
C THR A 338 21.32 -12.96 -0.57
N HIS A 339 21.74 -13.58 -1.67
CA HIS A 339 23.01 -14.28 -1.78
C HIS A 339 24.02 -13.45 -2.57
N PHE A 340 25.23 -13.30 -2.02
CA PHE A 340 26.34 -12.67 -2.72
C PHE A 340 26.95 -13.66 -3.74
N PRO A 341 27.48 -13.18 -4.89
CA PRO A 341 28.08 -14.05 -5.90
C PRO A 341 29.41 -14.62 -5.40
N GLY A 342 29.44 -15.95 -5.18
CA GLY A 342 30.57 -16.63 -4.53
C GLY A 342 31.88 -16.52 -5.28
N GLU A 343 31.86 -16.56 -6.62
CA GLU A 343 33.06 -16.52 -7.47
C GLU A 343 33.90 -15.24 -7.32
N CYS A 344 33.29 -14.10 -7.03
CA CYS A 344 33.99 -12.81 -6.96
C CYS A 344 34.30 -12.35 -5.52
N MET A 345 33.80 -13.04 -4.49
CA MET A 345 33.98 -12.63 -3.09
C MET A 345 35.44 -12.48 -2.68
N ALA A 346 36.34 -13.34 -3.15
CA ALA A 346 37.76 -13.25 -2.84
C ALA A 346 38.40 -11.97 -3.40
N ASP A 347 38.00 -11.56 -4.61
CA ASP A 347 38.52 -10.37 -5.26
C ASP A 347 37.97 -9.09 -4.62
N ILE A 348 36.69 -9.06 -4.26
CA ILE A 348 36.09 -7.90 -3.57
C ILE A 348 36.73 -7.72 -2.19
N LYS A 349 36.96 -8.80 -1.44
CA LYS A 349 37.67 -8.73 -0.14
C LYS A 349 39.06 -8.12 -0.30
N ARG A 350 39.81 -8.56 -1.32
CA ARG A 350 41.12 -7.99 -1.65
C ARG A 350 41.02 -6.50 -1.98
N SER A 351 40.00 -6.08 -2.73
CA SER A 351 39.76 -4.67 -3.05
C SER A 351 39.44 -3.82 -1.82
N VAL A 352 38.68 -4.35 -0.86
CA VAL A 352 38.42 -3.70 0.43
C VAL A 352 39.71 -3.51 1.24
N GLU A 353 40.60 -4.51 1.26
CA GLU A 353 41.90 -4.40 1.92
C GLU A 353 42.77 -3.31 1.26
N TYR A 354 42.78 -3.25 -0.08
CA TYR A 354 43.45 -2.19 -0.82
C TYR A 354 42.90 -0.80 -0.48
N ARG A 355 41.57 -0.67 -0.35
CA ARG A 355 40.93 0.57 0.10
C ARG A 355 41.34 0.96 1.53
N HIS A 356 41.52 -0.01 2.44
CA HIS A 356 42.03 0.29 3.79
C HIS A 356 43.45 0.88 3.74
N ASP A 357 44.34 0.32 2.91
CA ASP A 357 45.68 0.87 2.72
C ASP A 357 45.65 2.28 2.13
N ILE A 358 44.78 2.52 1.14
CA ILE A 358 44.61 3.83 0.51
C ILE A 358 44.18 4.88 1.54
N ILE A 359 43.12 4.60 2.30
CA ILE A 359 42.49 5.58 3.19
C ILE A 359 43.26 5.73 4.51
N HIS A 360 43.55 4.63 5.20
CA HIS A 360 44.09 4.69 6.56
C HIS A 360 45.62 4.68 6.63
N ARG A 361 46.30 4.36 5.52
CA ARG A 361 47.76 4.29 5.45
C ARG A 361 48.33 5.16 4.33
N ASN A 362 47.55 6.10 3.82
CA ASN A 362 47.92 7.03 2.74
C ASN A 362 48.52 6.32 1.51
N GLY A 363 47.91 5.21 1.11
CA GLY A 363 48.35 4.38 -0.01
C GLY A 363 49.59 3.55 0.26
N LYS A 364 49.91 3.24 1.52
CA LYS A 364 51.01 2.32 1.87
C LYS A 364 50.47 1.08 2.56
N THR A 365 51.05 -0.07 2.25
CA THR A 365 50.81 -1.32 2.99
C THR A 365 51.32 -1.22 4.43
N VAL A 366 50.98 -2.20 5.28
CA VAL A 366 51.55 -2.34 6.64
C VAL A 366 53.09 -2.35 6.64
N GLN A 367 53.70 -2.84 5.57
CA GLN A 367 55.16 -2.90 5.40
C GLN A 367 55.75 -1.58 4.84
N GLY A 368 54.95 -0.53 4.66
CA GLY A 368 55.38 0.78 4.16
C GLY A 368 55.54 0.87 2.64
N LYS A 369 55.30 -0.22 1.89
CA LYS A 369 55.35 -0.21 0.42
C LYS A 369 54.15 0.52 -0.17
N LEU A 370 54.39 1.41 -1.14
CA LEU A 370 53.34 2.13 -1.84
C LEU A 370 52.46 1.17 -2.65
N VAL A 371 51.14 1.30 -2.48
CA VAL A 371 50.12 0.64 -3.30
C VAL A 371 50.03 1.41 -4.61
N ASN A 372 50.44 0.77 -5.70
CA ASN A 372 50.32 1.35 -7.03
C ASN A 372 48.93 1.04 -7.60
N VAL A 373 48.16 2.07 -7.91
CA VAL A 373 46.82 1.96 -8.51
C VAL A 373 46.79 2.80 -9.78
N THR A 374 46.39 2.17 -10.87
CA THR A 374 46.21 2.78 -12.19
C THR A 374 44.72 2.99 -12.48
N MET A 375 44.39 3.83 -13.47
CA MET A 375 42.99 3.97 -13.91
C MET A 375 42.41 2.66 -14.46
N THR A 376 43.24 1.78 -15.03
CA THR A 376 42.83 0.43 -15.43
C THR A 376 42.38 -0.40 -14.23
N ASP A 377 43.08 -0.29 -13.09
CA ASP A 377 42.68 -0.98 -11.85
C ASP A 377 41.34 -0.46 -11.32
N VAL A 378 41.10 0.85 -11.41
CA VAL A 378 39.80 1.46 -11.08
C VAL A 378 38.71 0.95 -12.01
N GLN A 379 38.95 0.89 -13.33
CA GLN A 379 37.98 0.38 -14.30
C GLN A 379 37.63 -1.09 -14.05
N ASN A 380 38.63 -1.91 -13.70
CA ASN A 380 38.41 -3.31 -13.35
C ASN A 380 37.61 -3.46 -12.06
N LEU A 381 37.90 -2.62 -11.06
CA LEU A 381 37.12 -2.58 -9.82
C LEU A 381 35.67 -2.18 -10.11
N ILE A 382 35.43 -1.14 -10.92
CA ILE A 382 34.08 -0.72 -11.32
C ILE A 382 33.31 -1.90 -11.90
N ARG A 383 33.88 -2.64 -12.84
CA ARG A 383 33.22 -3.81 -13.45
C ARG A 383 32.90 -4.90 -12.42
N LEU A 384 33.84 -5.18 -11.51
CA LEU A 384 33.69 -6.18 -10.46
C LEU A 384 32.54 -5.81 -9.50
N ILE A 385 32.54 -4.58 -9.00
CA ILE A 385 31.54 -4.09 -8.06
C ILE A 385 30.18 -3.94 -8.73
N ASP A 386 30.11 -3.35 -9.92
CA ASP A 386 28.87 -3.22 -10.70
C ASP A 386 28.21 -4.58 -10.94
N THR A 387 28.97 -5.59 -11.36
CA THR A 387 28.45 -6.96 -11.55
C THR A 387 27.90 -7.55 -10.25
N THR A 388 28.61 -7.32 -9.14
CA THR A 388 28.18 -7.80 -7.81
C THR A 388 26.91 -7.11 -7.35
N ILE A 389 26.86 -5.79 -7.44
CA ILE A 389 25.71 -4.98 -7.03
C ILE A 389 24.50 -5.28 -7.90
N LYS A 390 24.65 -5.43 -9.23
CA LYS A 390 23.57 -5.90 -10.12
C LYS A 390 22.99 -7.25 -9.71
N HIS A 391 23.85 -8.20 -9.30
CA HIS A 391 23.42 -9.52 -8.85
C HIS A 391 22.60 -9.45 -7.56
N ILE A 392 23.01 -8.60 -6.62
CA ILE A 392 22.29 -8.36 -5.36
C ILE A 392 20.97 -7.63 -5.65
N ASP A 393 21.02 -6.57 -6.45
CA ASP A 393 19.88 -5.72 -6.77
C ASP A 393 18.72 -6.49 -7.39
N LYS A 394 19.03 -7.41 -8.30
CA LYS A 394 18.04 -8.28 -8.90
C LYS A 394 17.26 -9.08 -7.85
N GLN A 395 17.95 -9.67 -6.88
CA GLN A 395 17.30 -10.44 -5.80
C GLN A 395 16.45 -9.53 -4.90
N ILE A 396 16.96 -8.33 -4.58
CA ILE A 396 16.21 -7.35 -3.78
C ILE A 396 14.93 -6.92 -4.49
N LYS A 397 15.04 -6.62 -5.78
CA LYS A 397 13.92 -6.25 -6.64
C LYS A 397 12.89 -7.37 -6.74
N ASP A 398 13.33 -8.61 -6.96
CA ASP A 398 12.47 -9.79 -7.07
C ASP A 398 11.57 -9.95 -5.83
N GLY A 399 12.07 -9.60 -4.64
CA GLY A 399 11.31 -9.67 -3.39
C GLY A 399 10.47 -8.44 -3.03
N LEU A 400 10.44 -7.35 -3.82
CA LEU A 400 9.70 -6.13 -3.45
C LEU A 400 8.19 -6.35 -3.31
N LEU A 401 7.64 -7.25 -4.13
CA LEU A 401 6.20 -7.52 -4.20
C LEU A 401 5.75 -8.76 -3.43
N ASP A 402 6.64 -9.37 -2.64
CA ASP A 402 6.26 -10.48 -1.78
C ASP A 402 5.08 -10.09 -0.88
N GLU A 403 4.15 -11.03 -0.69
CA GLU A 403 3.08 -10.84 0.29
C GLU A 403 3.73 -10.74 1.68
N ASP A 404 3.39 -9.70 2.41
CA ASP A 404 3.67 -9.67 3.84
C ASP A 404 2.73 -10.73 4.45
N GLU A 405 3.28 -11.84 4.95
CA GLU A 405 2.50 -12.79 5.74
C GLU A 405 1.96 -12.01 6.95
N ASP A 406 0.63 -11.86 7.00
CA ASP A 406 -0.11 -11.17 8.08
C ASP A 406 0.16 -11.82 9.46
#